data_AF-A0A0G0ELK3-F1
#
_entry.id   AF-A0A0G0ELK3-F1
#
_cell.length_a   1.000
_cell.length_b   1.000
_cell.length_c   1.000
_cell.angle_alpha   90.00
_cell.angle_beta   90.00
_cell.angle_gamma   90.00
#
_symmetry.space_group_name_H-M   'P 1'
#
loop_
_entity.id
_entity.type
_entity.pdbx_description
1 polymer ?
#
loop_
_entity_poly.entity_id
_entity_poly.type
_entity_poly.pdbx_seq_one_letter_code
_entity_poly.pdbx_strand_id
1 'polypeptide(L)'
;MLSFFHTTVYQPLYNILIFFYNIVPGGDFGVSIILITILLRTILIPLYKKQIESQKKLQELQPKIKELQEKTKNNKEQQTKQLMELYKEHKTNPFSGCLPLIVQLIFLIAIYQVLITISNNGLVADPSQLYSFVSDPGKINQFFIFLVDLTKPSIIIAALAAIAQYFQTKMLMDKSSTAIDSSGHVLNKLHDEKNPDFANIMTKQMLYLGPIMTLFIGIKFPAGLSLYWLAGTLFMLIQQILMEKKSKN
;
A
#
# COMPACT_ATOMS: atom_id res chain seq x y z
N MET A 1 -1.83 -23.48 -8.93
CA MET A 1 -1.86 -22.10 -8.37
C MET A 1 -1.04 -21.98 -7.07
N LEU A 2 -1.22 -22.89 -6.09
CA LEU A 2 -0.42 -22.89 -4.84
C LEU A 2 1.10 -23.02 -5.07
N SER A 3 1.55 -23.94 -5.93
CA SER A 3 2.99 -24.11 -6.21
C SER A 3 3.63 -22.87 -6.86
N PHE A 4 2.93 -22.17 -7.75
CA PHE A 4 3.46 -20.96 -8.38
C PHE A 4 3.66 -19.81 -7.38
N PHE A 5 2.65 -19.54 -6.54
CA PHE A 5 2.78 -18.54 -5.47
C PHE A 5 3.89 -18.91 -4.49
N HIS A 6 3.98 -20.20 -4.15
CA HIS A 6 5.00 -20.71 -3.25
C HIS A 6 6.40 -20.44 -3.79
N THR A 7 6.71 -20.90 -5.00
CA THR A 7 8.05 -20.80 -5.59
C THR A 7 8.42 -19.38 -6.01
N THR A 8 7.46 -18.56 -6.45
CA THR A 8 7.74 -17.23 -7.03
C THR A 8 7.69 -16.11 -6.00
N VAL A 9 6.89 -16.26 -4.94
CA VAL A 9 6.63 -15.18 -3.97
C VAL A 9 7.05 -15.61 -2.57
N TYR A 10 6.44 -16.67 -2.04
CA TYR A 10 6.65 -17.08 -0.65
C TYR A 10 8.11 -17.50 -0.37
N GLN A 11 8.66 -18.44 -1.13
CA GLN A 11 9.98 -19.00 -0.88
C GLN A 11 11.11 -17.95 -1.03
N PRO A 12 11.10 -17.08 -2.06
CA PRO A 12 12.04 -15.96 -2.13
C PRO A 12 11.94 -15.02 -0.92
N LEU A 13 10.72 -14.65 -0.51
CA LEU A 13 10.52 -13.76 0.64
C LEU A 13 10.97 -14.40 1.95
N TYR A 14 10.68 -15.69 2.13
CA TYR A 14 11.16 -16.48 3.26
C TYR A 14 12.68 -16.40 3.36
N ASN A 15 13.37 -16.71 2.26
CA ASN A 15 14.83 -16.71 2.19
C ASN A 15 15.44 -15.33 2.38
N ILE A 16 14.85 -14.29 1.79
CA ILE A 16 15.32 -12.91 1.97
C ILE A 16 15.16 -12.48 3.43
N LEU A 17 14.05 -12.84 4.09
CA LEU A 17 13.84 -12.50 5.50
C LEU A 17 14.86 -13.20 6.40
N ILE A 18 15.11 -14.50 6.19
CA ILE A 18 16.12 -15.25 6.95
C ILE A 18 17.52 -14.72 6.66
N PHE A 19 17.82 -14.38 5.40
CA PHE A 19 19.08 -13.73 5.04
C PHE A 19 19.27 -12.42 5.82
N PHE A 20 18.26 -11.55 5.86
CA PHE A 20 18.33 -10.32 6.67
C PHE A 20 18.50 -10.61 8.16
N TYR A 21 17.79 -11.61 8.69
CA TYR A 21 17.93 -12.02 10.08
C TYR A 21 19.36 -12.45 10.43
N ASN A 22 20.03 -13.20 9.56
CA ASN A 22 21.39 -13.67 9.78
C ASN A 22 22.44 -12.54 9.79
N ILE A 23 22.21 -11.46 9.04
CA ILE A 23 23.17 -10.34 8.96
C ILE A 23 22.88 -9.23 9.97
N VAL A 24 21.68 -9.20 10.55
CA VAL A 24 21.31 -8.20 11.56
C VAL A 24 22.02 -8.54 12.88
N PRO A 25 22.78 -7.59 13.46
CA PRO A 25 23.44 -7.80 14.75
C PRO A 25 22.42 -8.17 15.84
N GLY A 26 22.68 -9.25 16.56
CA GLY A 26 21.80 -9.74 17.62
C GLY A 26 20.52 -10.45 17.14
N GLY A 27 20.35 -10.65 15.83
CA GLY A 27 19.19 -11.36 15.29
C GLY A 27 17.87 -10.65 15.59
N ASP A 28 17.80 -9.33 15.40
CA ASP A 28 16.54 -8.61 15.58
C ASP A 28 15.58 -8.88 14.41
N PHE A 29 14.53 -9.62 14.69
CA PHE A 29 13.57 -10.03 13.68
C PHE A 29 12.73 -8.87 13.16
N GLY A 30 12.47 -7.84 13.97
CA GLY A 30 11.73 -6.67 13.52
C GLY A 30 12.55 -5.80 12.57
N VAL A 31 13.84 -5.62 12.84
CA VAL A 31 14.77 -4.96 11.90
C VAL A 31 14.83 -5.74 10.59
N SER A 32 14.84 -7.08 10.65
CA SER A 32 14.81 -7.94 9.47
C SER A 32 13.56 -7.73 8.62
N ILE A 33 12.38 -7.62 9.27
CA ILE A 33 11.10 -7.28 8.61
C ILE A 33 11.15 -5.88 7.99
N ILE A 34 11.75 -4.89 8.65
CA ILE A 34 11.92 -3.54 8.11
C ILE A 34 12.80 -3.56 6.86
N LEU A 35 13.92 -4.29 6.88
CA LEU A 35 14.86 -4.39 5.76
C LEU A 35 14.22 -5.03 4.52
N ILE A 36 13.52 -6.16 4.69
CA ILE A 36 12.80 -6.78 3.56
C ILE A 36 11.71 -5.84 3.03
N THR A 37 11.03 -5.09 3.90
CA THR A 37 10.02 -4.11 3.48
C THR A 37 10.65 -3.02 2.62
N ILE A 38 11.78 -2.44 3.05
CA ILE A 38 12.49 -1.40 2.30
C ILE A 38 12.98 -1.95 0.96
N LEU A 39 13.52 -3.17 0.92
CA LEU A 39 13.96 -3.82 -0.31
C LEU A 39 12.80 -3.97 -1.30
N LEU A 40 11.67 -4.54 -0.87
CA LEU A 40 10.49 -4.72 -1.72
C LEU A 40 9.97 -3.38 -2.23
N ARG A 41 9.89 -2.38 -1.35
CA ARG A 41 9.45 -1.04 -1.75
C ARG A 41 10.36 -0.42 -2.79
N THR A 42 11.68 -0.60 -2.64
CA THR A 42 12.68 -0.09 -3.58
C THR A 42 12.52 -0.72 -4.96
N ILE A 43 12.34 -2.04 -5.02
CA ILE A 43 12.09 -2.77 -6.28
C ILE A 43 10.78 -2.29 -6.94
N LEU A 44 9.77 -1.94 -6.15
CA LEU A 44 8.46 -1.51 -6.63
C LEU A 44 8.36 -0.01 -6.96
N ILE A 45 9.40 0.80 -6.72
CA ILE A 45 9.42 2.24 -7.07
C ILE A 45 8.93 2.53 -8.50
N PRO A 46 9.40 1.85 -9.58
CA PRO A 46 8.93 2.12 -10.94
C PRO A 46 7.43 1.87 -11.11
N LEU A 47 6.89 0.86 -10.43
CA LEU A 47 5.46 0.56 -10.43
C LEU A 47 4.67 1.68 -9.75
N TYR A 48 5.10 2.10 -8.55
CA TYR A 48 4.45 3.19 -7.81
C TYR A 48 4.48 4.51 -8.58
N LYS A 49 5.58 4.82 -9.27
CA LYS A 49 5.67 6.02 -10.13
C LYS A 49 4.60 6.01 -11.24
N LYS A 50 4.43 4.88 -11.94
CA LYS A 50 3.39 4.74 -12.99
C LYS A 50 1.99 4.88 -12.40
N GLN A 51 1.76 4.34 -11.21
CA GLN A 51 0.46 4.46 -10.54
C GLN A 51 0.14 5.92 -10.17
N ILE A 52 1.10 6.65 -9.60
CA ILE A 52 0.93 8.08 -9.25
C ILE A 52 0.66 8.91 -10.50
N GLU A 53 1.37 8.67 -11.59
CA GLU A 53 1.12 9.36 -12.87
C GLU A 53 -0.30 9.11 -13.38
N SER A 54 -0.77 7.85 -13.33
CA SER A 54 -2.13 7.52 -13.72
C SER A 54 -3.19 8.19 -12.84
N GLN A 55 -2.91 8.35 -11.54
CA GLN A 55 -3.81 9.06 -10.63
C GLN A 55 -3.86 10.56 -10.92
N LYS A 56 -2.72 11.18 -11.29
CA LYS A 56 -2.69 12.59 -11.71
C LYS A 56 -3.53 12.83 -12.96
N LYS A 57 -3.43 11.98 -13.98
CA LYS A 57 -4.27 12.08 -15.20
C LYS A 57 -5.76 11.98 -14.87
N LEU A 58 -6.13 11.10 -13.92
CA LEU A 58 -7.51 11.00 -13.46
C LEU A 58 -7.99 12.27 -12.73
N GLN A 59 -7.10 12.93 -11.97
CA GLN A 59 -7.38 14.22 -11.34
C GLN A 59 -7.58 15.33 -12.37
N GLU A 60 -6.78 15.37 -13.44
CA GLU A 60 -6.93 16.33 -14.55
C GLU A 60 -8.28 16.17 -15.28
N LEU A 61 -8.85 14.97 -15.29
CA LEU A 61 -10.17 14.70 -15.90
C LEU A 61 -11.36 15.05 -14.99
N GLN A 62 -11.14 15.28 -13.69
CA GLN A 62 -12.21 15.62 -12.73
C GLN A 62 -13.18 16.73 -13.19
N PRO A 63 -12.75 17.87 -13.77
CA PRO A 63 -13.69 18.89 -14.24
C PRO A 63 -14.63 18.37 -15.34
N LYS A 64 -14.10 17.62 -16.32
CA LYS A 64 -14.90 17.02 -17.39
C LYS A 64 -15.85 15.94 -16.87
N ILE A 65 -15.40 15.17 -15.89
CA ILE A 65 -16.24 14.17 -15.21
C ILE A 65 -17.44 14.86 -14.54
N LYS A 66 -17.21 15.95 -13.79
CA LYS A 66 -18.29 16.71 -13.14
C LYS A 66 -19.29 17.27 -14.14
N GLU A 67 -18.81 17.90 -15.22
CA GLU A 67 -19.69 18.44 -16.27
C GLU A 67 -20.57 17.35 -16.91
N LEU A 68 -19.99 16.18 -17.19
CA LEU A 68 -20.72 15.02 -17.73
C LEU A 68 -21.78 14.53 -16.73
N GLN A 69 -21.42 14.40 -15.46
CA GLN A 69 -22.35 13.98 -14.40
C GLN A 69 -23.53 14.94 -14.27
N GLU A 70 -23.30 16.25 -14.39
CA GLU A 70 -24.37 17.25 -14.38
C GLU A 70 -25.32 17.12 -15.57
N LYS A 71 -24.77 16.89 -16.77
CA LYS A 71 -25.56 16.70 -18.00
C LYS A 71 -26.38 15.41 -17.98
N THR A 72 -25.93 14.37 -17.29
CA THR A 72 -26.59 13.06 -17.24
C THR A 72 -27.23 12.72 -15.89
N LYS A 73 -27.50 13.70 -15.01
CA LYS A 73 -28.04 13.47 -13.65
C LYS A 73 -29.24 12.52 -13.59
N ASN A 74 -30.09 12.55 -14.62
CA ASN A 74 -31.34 11.77 -14.67
C ASN A 74 -31.19 10.38 -15.30
N ASN A 75 -30.01 10.02 -15.83
CA ASN A 75 -29.79 8.74 -16.50
C ASN A 75 -28.45 8.11 -16.11
N LYS A 76 -28.47 7.26 -15.08
CA LYS A 76 -27.28 6.58 -14.54
C LYS A 76 -26.60 5.65 -15.54
N GLU A 77 -27.36 5.01 -16.42
CA GLU A 77 -26.80 4.12 -17.44
C GLU A 77 -26.01 4.91 -18.47
N GLN A 78 -26.59 6.01 -18.96
CA GLN A 78 -25.93 6.93 -19.87
C GLN A 78 -24.70 7.60 -19.24
N GLN A 79 -24.81 8.01 -17.97
CA GLN A 79 -23.69 8.54 -17.19
C GLN A 79 -22.50 7.56 -17.16
N THR A 80 -22.77 6.29 -16.84
CA THR A 80 -21.72 5.26 -16.76
C THR A 80 -21.07 5.03 -18.11
N LYS A 81 -21.87 4.95 -19.19
CA LYS A 81 -21.37 4.76 -20.55
C LYS A 81 -20.48 5.92 -21.01
N GLN A 82 -20.95 7.16 -20.86
CA GLN A 82 -20.21 8.34 -21.27
C GLN A 82 -18.94 8.55 -20.42
N LEU A 83 -18.98 8.21 -19.12
CA LEU A 83 -17.80 8.28 -18.26
C LEU A 83 -16.72 7.28 -18.73
N MET A 84 -17.11 6.06 -19.08
CA MET A 84 -16.17 5.06 -19.61
C MET A 84 -15.63 5.46 -21.00
N GLU A 85 -16.44 6.13 -21.82
CA GLU A 85 -16.01 6.68 -23.11
C GLU A 85 -15.00 7.81 -22.93
N LEU A 86 -15.25 8.73 -21.99
CA LEU A 86 -14.32 9.80 -21.61
C LEU A 86 -12.95 9.23 -21.18
N TYR A 87 -12.95 8.18 -20.34
CA TYR A 87 -11.72 7.50 -19.92
C TYR A 87 -10.98 6.87 -21.11
N LYS A 88 -11.69 6.26 -22.06
CA LYS A 88 -11.09 5.67 -23.27
C LYS A 88 -10.50 6.73 -24.21
N GLU A 89 -11.22 7.82 -24.44
CA GLU A 89 -10.78 8.93 -25.29
C GLU A 89 -9.47 9.53 -24.77
N HIS A 90 -9.37 9.72 -23.44
CA HIS A 90 -8.19 10.25 -22.78
C HIS A 90 -7.16 9.17 -22.40
N LYS A 91 -7.32 7.93 -22.91
CA LYS A 91 -6.43 6.78 -22.67
C LYS A 91 -6.04 6.60 -21.19
N THR A 92 -6.99 6.88 -20.29
CA THR A 92 -6.78 6.86 -18.85
C THR A 92 -7.53 5.68 -18.24
N ASN A 93 -6.88 4.88 -17.40
CA ASN A 93 -7.48 3.70 -16.78
C ASN A 93 -7.84 3.97 -15.31
N PRO A 94 -9.13 3.95 -14.91
CA PRO A 94 -9.54 4.20 -13.52
C PRO A 94 -9.04 3.10 -12.55
N PHE A 95 -8.79 1.88 -13.05
CA PHE A 95 -8.29 0.77 -12.23
C PHE A 95 -6.78 0.79 -12.01
N SER A 96 -6.03 1.62 -12.74
CA SER A 96 -4.59 1.76 -12.49
C SER A 96 -4.30 2.27 -11.07
N GLY A 97 -5.26 2.93 -10.41
CA GLY A 97 -5.17 3.34 -9.02
C GLY A 97 -5.18 2.19 -8.00
N CYS A 98 -5.77 1.02 -8.31
CA CYS A 98 -5.86 -0.10 -7.36
C CYS A 98 -4.73 -1.13 -7.48
N LEU A 99 -3.91 -1.05 -8.53
CA LEU A 99 -2.85 -2.02 -8.79
C LEU A 99 -1.91 -2.28 -7.59
N PRO A 100 -1.45 -1.28 -6.82
CA PRO A 100 -0.60 -1.58 -5.69
C PRO A 100 -1.34 -2.07 -4.47
N LEU A 101 -2.66 -1.92 -4.38
CA LEU A 101 -3.45 -2.62 -3.35
C LEU A 101 -3.35 -4.12 -3.58
N ILE A 102 -3.46 -4.56 -4.84
CA ILE A 102 -3.32 -5.98 -5.22
C ILE A 102 -1.92 -6.49 -4.91
N VAL A 103 -0.89 -5.76 -5.34
CA VAL A 103 0.50 -6.10 -5.05
C VAL A 103 0.77 -6.13 -3.54
N GLN A 104 0.25 -5.13 -2.81
CA GLN A 104 0.32 -5.07 -1.34
C GLN A 104 -0.29 -6.32 -0.71
N LEU A 105 -1.48 -6.75 -1.15
CA LEU A 105 -2.18 -7.91 -0.61
C LEU A 105 -1.41 -9.21 -0.86
N ILE A 106 -0.83 -9.39 -2.05
CA ILE A 106 0.00 -10.56 -2.38
C ILE A 106 1.20 -10.65 -1.42
N PHE A 107 1.94 -9.56 -1.23
CA PHE A 107 3.08 -9.53 -0.31
C PHE A 107 2.65 -9.66 1.15
N LEU A 108 1.53 -9.06 1.55
CA LEU A 108 0.98 -9.16 2.89
C LEU A 108 0.65 -10.62 3.24
N ILE A 109 -0.01 -11.34 2.33
CA ILE A 109 -0.33 -12.76 2.50
C ILE A 109 0.96 -13.58 2.61
N ALA A 110 1.97 -13.28 1.79
CA ALA A 110 3.24 -14.00 1.84
C ALA A 110 3.99 -13.78 3.16
N ILE A 111 4.12 -12.52 3.62
CA ILE A 111 4.76 -12.21 4.91
C ILE A 111 3.99 -12.85 6.06
N TYR A 112 2.65 -12.80 6.04
CA TYR A 112 1.84 -13.49 7.04
C TYR A 112 2.12 -15.00 7.07
N GLN A 113 2.19 -15.66 5.91
CA GLN A 113 2.54 -17.08 5.83
C GLN A 113 3.94 -17.36 6.37
N VAL A 114 4.94 -16.52 6.05
CA VAL A 114 6.29 -16.69 6.58
C VAL A 114 6.29 -16.61 8.12
N LEU A 115 5.63 -15.60 8.69
CA LEU A 115 5.55 -15.40 10.14
C LEU A 115 4.86 -16.56 10.85
N ILE A 116 3.72 -17.03 10.32
CA ILE A 116 2.97 -18.11 10.96
C ILE A 116 3.67 -19.46 10.81
N THR A 117 4.34 -19.72 9.68
CA THR A 117 5.14 -20.94 9.50
C THR A 117 6.29 -20.99 10.51
N ILE A 118 7.06 -19.90 10.66
CA ILE A 118 8.14 -19.83 11.65
C ILE A 118 7.59 -20.00 13.07
N SER A 119 6.48 -19.32 13.40
CA SER A 119 5.86 -19.41 14.72
C SER A 119 5.36 -20.82 15.04
N ASN A 120 4.73 -21.49 14.08
CA ASN A 120 4.19 -22.84 14.26
C ASN A 120 5.30 -23.90 14.34
N ASN A 121 6.44 -23.66 13.69
CA ASN A 121 7.62 -24.53 13.74
C ASN A 121 8.47 -24.29 15.00
N GLY A 122 7.92 -23.71 16.06
CA GLY A 122 8.64 -23.48 17.30
C GLY A 122 9.73 -22.40 17.20
N LEU A 123 9.55 -21.43 16.30
CA LEU A 123 10.51 -20.37 15.99
C LEU A 123 11.81 -20.90 15.38
N VAL A 124 11.71 -21.96 14.58
CA VAL A 124 12.86 -22.52 13.85
C VAL A 124 12.59 -22.37 12.35
N ALA A 125 13.63 -21.99 11.61
CA ALA A 125 13.54 -21.96 10.16
C ALA A 125 13.41 -23.39 9.61
N ASP A 126 12.60 -23.61 8.58
CA ASP A 126 12.49 -24.90 7.92
C ASP A 126 13.64 -25.03 6.91
N PRO A 127 14.62 -25.94 7.12
CA PRO A 127 15.76 -26.08 6.22
C PRO A 127 15.37 -26.47 4.80
N SER A 128 14.21 -27.12 4.61
CA SER A 128 13.73 -27.50 3.27
C SER A 128 13.31 -26.30 2.42
N GLN A 129 13.02 -25.16 3.05
CA GLN A 129 12.64 -23.92 2.37
C GLN A 129 13.86 -23.07 2.01
N LEU A 130 15.00 -23.30 2.67
CA LEU A 130 16.19 -22.48 2.53
C LEU A 130 16.89 -22.77 1.19
N TYR A 131 17.29 -21.69 0.52
CA TYR A 131 18.22 -21.78 -0.59
C TYR A 131 19.61 -22.13 -0.07
N SER A 132 20.41 -22.78 -0.92
CA SER A 132 21.74 -23.27 -0.57
C SER A 132 22.71 -22.20 -0.06
N PHE A 133 22.49 -20.94 -0.42
CA PHE A 133 23.30 -19.80 0.01
C PHE A 133 22.77 -19.08 1.26
N VAL A 134 21.64 -19.52 1.82
CA VAL A 134 21.07 -18.94 3.05
C VAL A 134 21.36 -19.90 4.22
N SER A 135 22.18 -19.44 5.17
CA SER A 135 22.51 -20.21 6.36
C SER A 135 21.28 -20.41 7.26
N ASP A 136 21.18 -21.58 7.88
CA ASP A 136 20.14 -21.86 8.88
C ASP A 136 20.41 -21.04 10.15
N PRO A 137 19.48 -20.14 10.57
CA PRO A 137 19.62 -19.36 11.80
C PRO A 137 19.45 -20.21 13.08
N GLY A 138 18.96 -21.45 12.97
CA GLY A 138 18.48 -22.23 14.10
C GLY A 138 17.25 -21.58 14.72
N LYS A 139 17.30 -21.30 16.03
CA LYS A 139 16.18 -20.67 16.74
C LYS A 139 16.15 -19.16 16.50
N ILE A 140 15.04 -18.69 15.95
CA ILE A 140 14.76 -17.30 15.64
C ILE A 140 14.27 -16.58 16.90
N ASN A 141 14.90 -15.45 17.20
CA ASN A 141 14.45 -14.50 18.21
C ASN A 141 13.32 -13.65 17.61
N GLN A 142 12.10 -13.80 18.11
CA GLN A 142 10.90 -13.16 17.57
C GLN A 142 10.69 -11.70 18.01
N PHE A 143 11.59 -11.14 18.82
CA PHE A 143 11.42 -9.80 19.38
C PHE A 143 11.88 -8.69 18.42
N PHE A 144 11.20 -7.55 18.50
CA PHE A 144 11.64 -6.27 17.95
C PHE A 144 12.13 -5.37 19.08
N ILE A 145 13.38 -4.91 18.98
CA ILE A 145 14.08 -4.07 19.95
C ILE A 145 13.91 -4.62 21.38
N PHE A 146 13.98 -5.95 21.54
CA PHE A 146 13.79 -6.67 22.82
C PHE A 146 12.45 -6.47 23.53
N LEU A 147 11.52 -5.66 22.99
CA LEU A 147 10.33 -5.21 23.69
C LEU A 147 9.05 -5.86 23.16
N VAL A 148 8.97 -6.07 21.85
CA VAL A 148 7.72 -6.48 21.20
C VAL A 148 7.88 -7.85 20.58
N ASP A 149 7.10 -8.83 21.07
CA ASP A 149 6.96 -10.14 20.45
C ASP A 149 6.17 -10.02 19.14
N LEU A 150 6.82 -10.26 18.00
CA LEU A 150 6.22 -10.06 16.68
C LEU A 150 5.28 -11.17 16.25
N THR A 151 5.22 -12.28 16.99
CA THR A 151 4.32 -13.42 16.71
C THR A 151 2.91 -13.16 17.24
N LYS A 152 2.77 -12.23 18.19
CA LYS A 152 1.50 -11.87 18.83
C LYS A 152 0.98 -10.54 18.29
N PRO A 153 -0.33 -10.27 18.33
CA PRO A 153 -0.86 -8.97 17.96
C PRO A 153 -0.32 -7.84 18.85
N SER A 154 -0.15 -6.64 18.28
CA SER A 154 0.27 -5.45 19.01
C SER A 154 -0.58 -4.25 18.58
N ILE A 155 -1.42 -3.77 19.50
CA ILE A 155 -2.29 -2.61 19.27
C ILE A 155 -1.47 -1.36 18.99
N ILE A 156 -0.32 -1.20 19.67
CA ILE A 156 0.56 -0.02 19.50
C ILE A 156 1.08 0.05 18.07
N ILE A 157 1.66 -1.04 17.55
CA ILE A 157 2.20 -1.07 16.19
C ILE A 157 1.06 -0.93 15.17
N ALA A 158 -0.07 -1.59 15.39
CA ALA A 158 -1.24 -1.48 14.52
C ALA A 158 -1.80 -0.04 14.44
N ALA A 159 -1.89 0.65 15.58
CA ALA A 159 -2.31 2.04 15.65
C ALA A 159 -1.33 2.96 14.93
N LEU A 160 -0.02 2.78 15.15
CA LEU A 160 1.00 3.54 14.43
C LEU A 160 0.92 3.31 12.91
N ALA A 161 0.73 2.07 12.47
CA ALA A 161 0.57 1.73 11.05
C ALA A 161 -0.66 2.43 10.43
N ALA A 162 -1.80 2.37 11.12
CA ALA A 162 -3.04 3.00 10.68
C ALA A 162 -2.93 4.54 10.63
N ILE A 163 -2.36 5.16 11.66
CA ILE A 163 -2.14 6.61 11.72
C ILE A 163 -1.21 7.04 10.58
N ALA A 164 -0.08 6.35 10.40
CA ALA A 164 0.83 6.63 9.31
C ALA A 164 0.13 6.49 7.94
N GLN A 165 -0.73 5.49 7.76
CA GLN A 165 -1.44 5.26 6.50
C GLN A 165 -2.50 6.33 6.23
N TYR A 166 -3.16 6.83 7.27
CA TYR A 166 -4.07 7.97 7.16
C TYR A 166 -3.33 9.19 6.62
N PHE A 167 -2.19 9.55 7.22
CA PHE A 167 -1.39 10.68 6.78
C PHE A 167 -0.80 10.47 5.38
N GLN A 168 -0.36 9.25 5.06
CA GLN A 168 0.09 8.87 3.71
C GLN A 168 -1.00 9.13 2.68
N THR A 169 -2.22 8.66 2.93
CA THR A 169 -3.33 8.81 2.00
C THR A 169 -3.77 10.27 1.90
N LYS A 170 -3.84 10.98 3.03
CA LYS A 170 -4.19 12.40 3.06
C LYS A 170 -3.23 13.24 2.23
N MET A 171 -1.93 12.99 2.32
CA MET A 171 -0.91 13.72 1.55
C MET A 171 -1.05 13.52 0.04
N LEU A 172 -1.50 12.34 -0.40
CA LEU A 172 -1.82 12.08 -1.81
C LEU A 172 -3.09 12.82 -2.28
N MET A 173 -4.01 13.14 -1.37
CA MET A 173 -5.31 13.75 -1.66
C MET A 173 -5.33 15.28 -1.61
N ASP A 174 -4.55 15.93 -0.74
CA ASP A 174 -4.56 17.40 -0.62
C ASP A 174 -4.19 18.12 -1.93
N LYS A 175 -3.57 17.41 -2.88
CA LYS A 175 -3.26 17.90 -4.23
C LYS A 175 -4.39 17.80 -5.24
N SER A 176 -5.50 17.16 -4.88
CA SER A 176 -6.70 16.97 -5.71
C SER A 176 -7.62 18.20 -5.77
N SER A 177 -7.22 19.36 -5.25
CA SER A 177 -8.16 20.41 -4.81
C SER A 177 -8.00 21.79 -5.46
N THR A 178 -7.29 21.93 -6.59
CA THR A 178 -7.27 23.19 -7.34
C THR A 178 -7.68 22.93 -8.78
N ALA A 179 -8.98 22.84 -9.03
CA ALA A 179 -9.52 22.92 -10.38
C ALA A 179 -9.47 24.39 -10.80
N ILE A 180 -8.56 24.71 -11.72
CA ILE A 180 -8.51 25.99 -12.42
C ILE A 180 -9.29 25.78 -13.72
N ASP A 181 -10.26 26.62 -14.01
CA ASP A 181 -10.96 26.56 -15.29
C ASP A 181 -10.04 26.93 -16.47
N SER A 182 -10.52 26.75 -17.70
CA SER A 182 -9.82 27.10 -18.93
C SER A 182 -9.46 28.59 -19.06
N SER A 183 -9.98 29.43 -18.15
CA SER A 183 -9.91 30.89 -18.14
C SER A 183 -9.06 31.43 -16.98
N GLY A 184 -8.45 30.55 -16.17
CA GLY A 184 -7.57 30.93 -15.06
C GLY A 184 -8.30 31.25 -13.74
N HIS A 185 -9.61 31.01 -13.64
CA HIS A 185 -10.35 31.23 -12.41
C HIS A 185 -10.26 30.01 -11.48
N VAL A 186 -10.02 30.28 -10.20
CA VAL A 186 -10.09 29.28 -9.14
C VAL A 186 -11.55 28.90 -8.98
N LEU A 187 -11.90 27.67 -9.37
CA LEU A 187 -13.23 27.14 -9.12
C LEU A 187 -13.36 26.90 -7.61
N ASN A 188 -13.96 27.87 -6.90
CA ASN A 188 -14.24 27.71 -5.48
C ASN A 188 -15.09 26.46 -5.25
N LYS A 189 -14.74 25.69 -4.22
CA LYS A 189 -15.37 24.42 -3.84
C LYS A 189 -16.91 24.53 -3.85
N LEU A 190 -17.52 24.13 -4.95
CA LEU A 190 -18.82 23.47 -4.89
C LEU A 190 -18.53 22.06 -4.38
N HIS A 191 -18.50 21.92 -3.06
CA HIS A 191 -18.80 20.65 -2.41
C HIS A 191 -20.26 20.34 -2.73
N ASP A 192 -20.53 19.87 -3.95
CA ASP A 192 -21.84 19.33 -4.28
C ASP A 192 -21.87 17.90 -3.73
N GLU A 193 -22.11 17.79 -2.42
CA GLU A 193 -22.19 16.52 -1.67
C GLU A 193 -23.26 15.56 -2.22
N LYS A 194 -24.19 16.07 -3.04
CA LYS A 194 -25.36 15.33 -3.51
C LYS A 194 -25.06 14.26 -4.56
N ASN A 195 -23.91 14.30 -5.25
CA ASN A 195 -23.50 13.24 -6.17
C ASN A 195 -21.98 13.00 -6.08
N PRO A 196 -21.50 12.19 -5.12
CA PRO A 196 -20.09 11.89 -5.03
C PRO A 196 -19.67 11.07 -6.26
N ASP A 197 -18.78 11.65 -7.08
CA ASP A 197 -18.12 10.95 -8.18
C ASP A 197 -17.49 9.63 -7.69
N PHE A 198 -17.52 8.58 -8.51
CA PHE A 198 -16.92 7.28 -8.21
C PHE A 198 -15.45 7.43 -7.76
N ALA A 199 -14.69 8.33 -8.39
CA ALA A 199 -13.33 8.64 -7.98
C ALA A 199 -13.26 9.27 -6.57
N ASN A 200 -14.17 10.20 -6.24
CA ASN A 200 -14.27 10.80 -4.91
C ASN A 200 -14.68 9.79 -3.83
N ILE A 201 -15.60 8.86 -4.16
CA ILE A 201 -15.97 7.75 -3.26
C ILE A 201 -14.75 6.87 -2.99
N MET A 202 -14.07 6.41 -4.04
CA MET A 202 -12.88 5.56 -3.92
C MET A 202 -11.80 6.23 -3.08
N THR A 203 -11.58 7.53 -3.29
CA THR A 203 -10.56 8.29 -2.56
C THR A 203 -10.94 8.46 -1.08
N LYS A 204 -12.20 8.79 -0.76
CA LYS A 204 -12.69 8.85 0.63
C LYS A 204 -12.63 7.48 1.32
N GLN A 205 -12.96 6.40 0.61
CA GLN A 205 -12.80 5.04 1.13
C GLN A 205 -11.33 4.76 1.47
N MET A 206 -10.39 5.08 0.57
CA MET A 206 -8.98 4.86 0.85
C MET A 206 -8.48 5.66 2.06
N LEU A 207 -8.98 6.89 2.24
CA LEU A 207 -8.61 7.78 3.35
C LEU A 207 -9.09 7.27 4.71
N TYR A 208 -10.34 6.82 4.81
CA TYR A 208 -10.96 6.46 6.09
C TYR A 208 -11.04 4.95 6.31
N LEU A 209 -11.55 4.20 5.33
CA LEU A 209 -11.70 2.76 5.44
C LEU A 209 -10.34 2.05 5.46
N GLY A 210 -9.36 2.53 4.69
CA GLY A 210 -8.01 1.97 4.64
C GLY A 210 -7.35 1.86 6.02
N PRO A 211 -7.14 2.98 6.73
CA PRO A 211 -6.57 2.97 8.08
C PRO A 211 -7.36 2.14 9.10
N ILE A 212 -8.69 2.18 9.04
CA ILE A 212 -9.54 1.38 9.94
C ILE A 212 -9.32 -0.12 9.70
N MET A 213 -9.27 -0.54 8.43
CA MET A 213 -8.98 -1.92 8.06
C MET A 213 -7.58 -2.34 8.49
N THR A 214 -6.58 -1.48 8.33
CA THR A 214 -5.22 -1.73 8.79
C THR A 214 -5.15 -1.91 10.30
N LEU A 215 -5.86 -1.08 11.07
CA LEU A 215 -5.97 -1.25 12.51
C LEU A 215 -6.65 -2.57 12.86
N PHE A 216 -7.80 -2.87 12.24
CA PHE A 216 -8.55 -4.10 12.49
C PHE A 216 -7.73 -5.36 12.19
N ILE A 217 -7.02 -5.40 11.06
CA ILE A 217 -6.10 -6.49 10.72
C ILE A 217 -4.97 -6.54 11.75
N GLY A 218 -4.36 -5.40 12.06
CA GLY A 218 -3.19 -5.36 12.94
C GLY A 218 -3.44 -5.76 14.40
N ILE A 219 -4.68 -5.67 14.89
CA ILE A 219 -5.07 -6.17 16.21
C ILE A 219 -5.46 -7.66 16.22
N LYS A 220 -5.69 -8.26 15.05
CA LYS A 220 -6.07 -9.68 14.91
C LYS A 220 -4.90 -10.58 14.52
N PHE A 221 -3.93 -10.04 13.79
CA PHE A 221 -2.81 -10.79 13.23
C PHE A 221 -1.48 -10.46 13.93
N PRO A 222 -0.42 -11.27 13.74
CA PRO A 222 0.89 -11.06 14.36
C PRO A 222 1.44 -9.64 14.13
N ALA A 223 2.07 -9.06 15.15
CA ALA A 223 2.60 -7.69 15.11
C ALA A 223 3.68 -7.50 14.04
N GLY A 224 4.38 -8.56 13.63
CA GLY A 224 5.27 -8.52 12.47
C GLY A 224 4.56 -8.05 11.18
N LEU A 225 3.28 -8.37 11.03
CA LEU A 225 2.47 -7.91 9.89
C LEU A 225 2.17 -6.40 9.97
N SER A 226 1.83 -5.92 11.17
CA SER A 226 1.61 -4.49 11.42
C SER A 226 2.91 -3.69 11.26
N LEU A 227 4.05 -4.26 11.66
CA LEU A 227 5.38 -3.66 11.49
C LEU A 227 5.76 -3.55 10.01
N TYR A 228 5.55 -4.62 9.24
CA TYR A 228 5.69 -4.62 7.78
C TYR A 228 4.84 -3.50 7.15
N TRP A 229 3.59 -3.37 7.60
CA TRP A 229 2.69 -2.34 7.11
C TRP A 229 3.20 -0.92 7.44
N LEU A 230 3.58 -0.68 8.69
CA LEU A 230 4.12 0.59 9.17
C LEU A 230 5.38 0.99 8.39
N ALA A 231 6.36 0.09 8.28
CA ALA A 231 7.61 0.34 7.57
C ALA A 231 7.35 0.71 6.09
N GLY A 232 6.44 -0.02 5.44
CA GLY A 232 6.06 0.25 4.05
C GLY A 232 5.38 1.60 3.87
N THR A 233 4.47 1.95 4.77
CA THR A 233 3.79 3.25 4.80
C THR A 233 4.78 4.40 5.00
N LEU A 234 5.70 4.27 5.96
CA LEU A 234 6.73 5.28 6.22
C LEU A 234 7.66 5.45 5.01
N PHE A 235 8.07 4.35 4.37
CA PHE A 235 8.83 4.41 3.14
C PHE A 235 8.08 5.20 2.05
N MET A 236 6.80 4.91 1.84
CA MET A 236 5.98 5.60 0.83
C MET A 236 5.81 7.09 1.15
N LEU A 237 5.63 7.44 2.42
CA LEU A 237 5.60 8.83 2.87
C LEU A 237 6.90 9.57 2.52
N ILE A 238 8.04 8.98 2.85
CA ILE A 238 9.36 9.53 2.54
C ILE A 238 9.53 9.67 1.03
N GLN A 239 9.24 8.61 0.28
CA GLN A 239 9.32 8.60 -1.19
C GLN A 239 8.48 9.73 -1.80
N GLN A 240 7.24 9.90 -1.33
CA GLN A 240 6.35 10.94 -1.82
C GLN A 240 6.92 12.34 -1.53
N ILE A 241 7.38 12.61 -0.31
CA ILE A 241 7.99 13.90 0.05
C ILE A 241 9.20 14.21 -0.85
N LEU A 242 10.05 13.22 -1.13
CA LEU A 242 11.23 13.38 -1.99
C LEU A 242 10.84 13.63 -3.45
N MET A 243 9.85 12.90 -3.98
CA MET A 243 9.35 13.09 -5.34
C MET A 243 8.73 14.47 -5.54
N GLU A 244 8.05 14.99 -4.54
CA GLU A 244 7.42 16.32 -4.59
C GLU A 244 8.44 17.45 -4.56
N LYS A 245 9.48 17.34 -3.73
CA LYS A 245 10.59 18.31 -3.71
C LYS A 245 11.27 18.38 -5.08
N LYS A 246 11.54 17.23 -5.70
CA LYS A 246 12.16 17.18 -7.04
C LYS A 246 11.28 17.78 -8.15
N SER A 247 9.97 17.77 -8.00
CA SER A 247 9.06 18.38 -8.97
C SER A 247 8.97 19.91 -8.87
N LYS A 248 9.43 20.50 -7.76
CA LYS A 248 9.40 21.96 -7.51
C LYS A 248 10.72 22.66 -7.84
N ASN A 249 11.80 21.90 -8.01
CA ASN A 249 13.12 22.37 -8.41
C ASN A 249 13.36 22.04 -9.88
#